data_AF-A0A8H4UU81-F1
#
_entry.id   AF-A0A8H4UU81-F1
#
_cell.length_a   1.000
_cell.length_b   1.000
_cell.length_c   1.000
_cell.angle_alpha   90.00
_cell.angle_beta   90.00
_cell.angle_gamma   90.00
#
_symmetry.space_group_name_H-M   'P 1'
#
loop_
_entity.id
_entity.type
_entity.pdbx_description
1 polymer ?
#
loop_
_entity_poly.entity_id
_entity_poly.type
_entity_poly.pdbx_seq_one_letter_code
_entity_poly.pdbx_strand_id
1 'polypeptide(L)'
;MPSFANTLAILALALTGVNAYKFHYYASQQCTSQKLLEDVLGPDQGCQTLDSARANAGSLIIESTGPVDDPFMVVLFDSIDCNPDTIVGHGDENGGCLKPDEGRAFHSYQVWDLWE
;
A
#
# COMPACT_ATOMS: atom_id res chain seq x y z
N MET A 1 -13.31 -56.40 -8.13
CA MET A 1 -12.75 -55.32 -8.96
C MET A 1 -13.78 -54.19 -9.01
N PRO A 2 -13.67 -53.12 -8.20
CA PRO A 2 -14.38 -51.89 -8.48
C PRO A 2 -13.49 -50.94 -9.28
N SER A 3 -14.07 -50.39 -10.35
CA SER A 3 -13.54 -49.31 -11.18
C SER A 3 -13.54 -48.01 -10.36
N PHE A 4 -12.38 -47.38 -10.19
CA PHE A 4 -12.28 -46.06 -9.58
C PHE A 4 -12.23 -45.02 -10.67
N ALA A 5 -13.39 -44.39 -10.87
CA ALA A 5 -13.58 -43.29 -11.81
C ALA A 5 -12.71 -42.08 -11.41
N ASN A 6 -12.08 -41.50 -12.44
CA ASN A 6 -11.37 -40.23 -12.45
C ASN A 6 -12.03 -39.16 -11.57
N THR A 7 -11.25 -38.55 -10.68
CA THR A 7 -11.60 -37.26 -10.05
C THR A 7 -10.53 -36.23 -10.38
N LEU A 8 -10.69 -35.60 -11.54
CA LEU A 8 -10.04 -34.33 -11.87
C LEU A 8 -10.84 -33.23 -11.16
N ALA A 9 -10.35 -32.76 -10.01
CA ALA A 9 -10.85 -31.53 -9.40
C ALA A 9 -9.83 -30.41 -9.70
N ILE A 10 -10.18 -29.60 -10.69
CA ILE A 10 -9.43 -28.41 -11.10
C ILE A 10 -9.58 -27.36 -9.99
N LEU A 11 -8.53 -27.12 -9.21
CA LEU A 11 -8.45 -25.99 -8.31
C LEU A 11 -8.07 -24.74 -9.11
N ALA A 12 -9.03 -24.16 -9.82
CA ALA A 12 -8.91 -22.82 -10.35
C ALA A 12 -9.13 -21.84 -9.19
N LEU A 13 -8.06 -21.56 -8.43
CA LEU A 13 -8.06 -20.45 -7.48
C LEU A 13 -8.36 -19.17 -8.25
N ALA A 14 -9.46 -18.52 -7.86
CA ALA A 14 -9.91 -17.27 -8.42
C ALA A 14 -8.77 -16.25 -8.37
N LEU A 15 -8.29 -15.85 -9.55
CA LEU A 15 -7.56 -14.60 -9.73
C LEU A 15 -8.59 -13.47 -9.64
N THR A 16 -9.16 -13.23 -8.46
CA THR A 16 -9.77 -11.93 -8.19
C THR A 16 -8.63 -10.93 -8.20
N GLY A 17 -8.60 -10.05 -9.20
CA GLY A 17 -7.63 -8.97 -9.27
C GLY A 17 -7.75 -8.15 -8.00
N VAL A 18 -6.77 -8.28 -7.12
CA VAL A 18 -6.59 -7.36 -5.99
C VAL A 18 -5.99 -6.11 -6.60
N ASN A 19 -6.81 -5.07 -6.78
CA ASN A 19 -6.31 -3.75 -7.10
C ASN A 19 -5.52 -3.27 -5.86
N ALA A 20 -4.22 -3.15 -6.02
CA ALA A 20 -3.30 -2.83 -4.93
C ALA A 20 -2.23 -1.85 -5.42
N TYR A 21 -1.63 -1.15 -4.48
CA TYR A 21 -0.44 -0.35 -4.69
C TYR A 21 0.80 -1.10 -4.23
N LYS A 22 1.87 -0.97 -5.02
CA LYS A 22 3.22 -1.28 -4.57
C LYS A 22 3.84 -0.01 -3.98
N PHE A 23 4.37 -0.15 -2.78
CA PHE A 23 5.00 0.91 -2.02
C PHE A 23 6.50 0.72 -2.00
N HIS A 24 7.25 1.73 -2.39
CA HIS A 24 8.71 1.77 -2.26
C HIS A 24 9.08 2.77 -1.17
N TYR A 25 9.68 2.30 -0.07
CA TYR A 25 10.02 3.14 1.07
C TYR A 25 11.42 3.71 0.93
N TYR A 26 11.58 5.00 1.22
CA TYR A 26 12.86 5.70 1.17
C TYR A 26 13.14 6.40 2.49
N ALA A 27 14.41 6.42 2.92
CA ALA A 27 14.79 7.05 4.19
C ALA A 27 14.73 8.60 4.14
N SER A 28 15.04 9.18 2.99
CA SER A 28 14.96 10.63 2.76
C SER A 28 13.55 11.05 2.33
N GLN A 29 13.19 12.31 2.53
CA GLN A 29 11.92 12.88 2.06
C GLN A 29 11.87 13.16 0.54
N GLN A 30 12.93 12.84 -0.20
CA GLN A 30 13.07 13.20 -1.62
C GLN A 30 12.96 12.00 -2.55
N CYS A 31 12.73 10.78 -2.03
CA CYS A 31 12.76 9.54 -2.79
C CYS A 31 14.06 9.30 -3.60
N THR A 32 15.17 9.93 -3.20
CA THR A 32 16.48 9.83 -3.86
C THR A 32 17.49 8.98 -3.09
N SER A 33 17.14 8.56 -1.88
CA SER A 33 18.00 7.77 -1.00
C SER A 33 17.92 6.27 -1.30
N GLN A 34 18.58 5.44 -0.50
CA GLN A 34 18.45 4.00 -0.58
C GLN A 34 16.99 3.58 -0.32
N LYS A 35 16.46 2.74 -1.21
CA LYS A 35 15.18 2.05 -1.00
C LYS A 35 15.33 1.11 0.21
N LEU A 36 14.49 1.31 1.22
CA LEU A 36 14.49 0.55 2.47
C LEU A 36 13.77 -0.79 2.29
N LEU A 37 12.57 -0.75 1.73
CA LEU A 37 11.68 -1.90 1.61
C LEU A 37 10.71 -1.71 0.43
N GLU A 38 10.04 -2.80 0.05
CA GLU A 38 8.88 -2.81 -0.83
C GLU A 38 7.72 -3.54 -0.16
N ASP A 39 6.49 -3.06 -0.35
CA ASP A 39 5.27 -3.73 0.11
C ASP A 39 4.15 -3.62 -0.94
N VAL A 40 3.12 -4.46 -0.87
CA VAL A 40 1.95 -4.42 -1.78
C VAL A 40 0.66 -4.48 -0.97
N LEU A 41 -0.14 -3.41 -1.03
CA LEU A 41 -1.35 -3.23 -0.22
C LEU A 41 -2.46 -2.56 -1.03
N GLY A 42 -3.71 -2.94 -0.79
CA GLY A 42 -4.91 -2.31 -1.33
C GLY A 42 -5.77 -1.67 -0.23
N PRO A 43 -7.02 -1.31 -0.54
CA PRO A 43 -7.94 -0.66 0.41
C PRO A 43 -8.43 -1.59 1.55
N ASP A 44 -8.56 -2.90 1.29
CA ASP A 44 -9.14 -3.86 2.24
C ASP A 44 -8.21 -4.25 3.39
N GLN A 45 -6.93 -3.86 3.34
CA GLN A 45 -5.92 -4.23 4.33
C GLN A 45 -5.95 -3.35 5.59
N GLY A 46 -6.74 -2.26 5.59
CA GLY A 46 -6.89 -1.36 6.73
C GLY A 46 -5.61 -0.59 7.07
N CYS A 47 -5.57 -0.04 8.29
CA CYS A 47 -4.45 0.80 8.76
C CYS A 47 -3.14 0.00 8.86
N GLN A 48 -2.07 0.55 8.28
CA GLN A 48 -0.72 -0.02 8.32
C GLN A 48 0.19 0.83 9.18
N THR A 49 0.57 0.33 10.35
CA THR A 49 1.60 0.95 11.20
C THR A 49 2.99 0.60 10.67
N LEU A 50 3.91 1.57 10.66
CA LEU A 50 5.31 1.31 10.27
C LEU A 50 5.99 0.43 11.32
N ASP A 51 6.48 -0.74 10.89
CA ASP A 51 7.33 -1.60 11.71
C ASP A 51 8.76 -1.06 11.82
N SER A 52 9.62 -1.76 12.56
CA SER A 52 11.03 -1.35 12.75
C SER A 52 11.83 -1.27 11.44
N ALA A 53 11.44 -1.98 10.39
CA ALA A 53 12.12 -1.92 9.09
C ALA A 53 11.74 -0.67 8.30
N ARG A 54 10.54 -0.13 8.52
CA ARG A 54 10.00 1.07 7.86
C ARG A 54 9.98 2.31 8.75
N ALA A 55 10.29 2.21 10.03
CA ALA A 55 10.20 3.30 11.00
C ALA A 55 11.02 4.57 10.62
N ASN A 56 12.05 4.41 9.78
CA ASN A 56 12.87 5.52 9.29
C ASN A 56 12.48 6.00 7.88
N ALA A 57 11.34 5.54 7.34
CA ALA A 57 10.87 6.00 6.05
C ALA A 57 10.47 7.48 6.13
N GLY A 58 11.04 8.29 5.24
CA GLY A 58 10.72 9.71 5.08
C GLY A 58 9.81 9.97 3.88
N SER A 59 9.73 9.05 2.93
CA SER A 59 8.85 9.17 1.76
C SER A 59 8.55 7.81 1.12
N LEU A 60 7.57 7.81 0.22
CA LEU A 60 7.09 6.68 -0.55
C LEU A 60 7.07 7.00 -2.04
N ILE A 61 7.39 6.03 -2.89
CA ILE A 61 6.91 6.00 -4.27
C ILE A 61 5.80 4.96 -4.34
N ILE A 62 4.70 5.32 -4.98
CA ILE A 62 3.52 4.46 -5.16
C ILE A 62 3.47 4.04 -6.62
N GLU A 63 3.31 2.75 -6.87
CA GLU A 63 3.09 2.20 -8.21
C GLU A 63 1.79 1.40 -8.22
N SER A 64 0.94 1.61 -9.24
CA SER A 64 -0.21 0.74 -9.45
C SER A 64 0.25 -0.68 -9.80
N THR A 65 -0.39 -1.69 -9.19
CA THR A 65 -0.25 -3.09 -9.60
C THR A 65 -1.34 -3.54 -10.57
N GLY A 66 -2.32 -2.65 -10.84
CA GLY A 66 -3.47 -2.86 -11.70
C GLY A 66 -3.65 -1.72 -12.71
N PRO A 67 -4.88 -1.45 -13.16
CA PRO A 67 -5.19 -0.24 -13.93
C PRO A 67 -4.76 1.04 -13.18
N VAL A 68 -4.50 2.10 -13.93
CA VAL A 68 -4.10 3.41 -13.37
C VAL A 68 -5.32 4.25 -12.97
N ASP A 69 -6.51 3.91 -13.47
CA ASP A 69 -7.77 4.60 -13.14
C ASP A 69 -8.45 4.00 -11.89
N ASP A 70 -7.67 3.56 -10.90
CA ASP A 70 -8.20 2.97 -9.66
C ASP A 70 -8.62 4.10 -8.69
N PRO A 71 -9.72 3.95 -7.93
CA PRO A 71 -10.29 5.00 -7.08
C PRO A 71 -9.57 5.21 -5.76
N PHE A 72 -8.28 4.92 -5.72
CA PHE A 72 -7.58 4.76 -4.47
C PHE A 72 -6.67 5.94 -4.17
N MET A 73 -6.53 6.23 -2.89
CA MET A 73 -5.58 7.23 -2.40
C MET A 73 -4.84 6.68 -1.20
N VAL A 74 -3.52 6.82 -1.22
CA VAL A 74 -2.68 6.56 -0.05
C VAL A 74 -2.73 7.79 0.85
N VAL A 75 -3.05 7.58 2.12
CA VAL A 75 -3.06 8.62 3.15
C VAL A 75 -2.01 8.30 4.21
N LEU A 76 -1.18 9.29 4.55
CA LEU A 76 -0.15 9.21 5.59
C LEU A 76 -0.64 9.89 6.86
N PHE A 77 -0.32 9.30 8.00
CA PHE A 77 -0.73 9.80 9.32
C PHE A 77 0.48 9.90 10.27
N ASP A 78 0.50 10.92 11.14
CA ASP A 78 1.50 10.98 12.24
C ASP A 78 1.15 10.07 13.41
N SER A 79 -0.10 9.61 13.47
CA SER A 79 -0.52 8.61 14.43
C SER A 79 -0.14 7.21 13.97
N ILE A 80 -0.17 6.25 14.89
CA ILE A 80 0.05 4.83 14.59
C ILE A 80 -1.25 4.10 14.20
N ASP A 81 -2.41 4.72 14.40
CA ASP A 81 -3.75 4.14 14.29
C ASP A 81 -4.59 4.71 13.13
N CYS A 82 -3.94 5.41 12.19
CA CYS A 82 -4.58 6.05 11.03
C CYS A 82 -5.73 6.99 11.41
N ASN A 83 -5.59 7.72 12.52
CA ASN A 83 -6.57 8.71 12.92
C ASN A 83 -6.65 9.85 11.86
N PRO A 84 -7.81 10.11 11.23
CA PRO A 84 -7.97 11.17 10.22
C PRO A 84 -7.58 12.58 10.70
N ASP A 85 -7.62 12.87 12.00
CA ASP A 85 -7.19 14.17 12.54
C ASP A 85 -5.67 14.37 12.45
N THR A 86 -4.93 13.31 12.11
CA THR A 86 -3.46 13.29 12.08
C THR A 86 -2.87 13.13 10.68
N ILE A 87 -3.68 13.36 9.64
CA ILE A 87 -3.21 13.31 8.25
C ILE A 87 -2.05 14.28 8.06
N VAL A 88 -1.00 13.78 7.41
CA VAL A 88 0.23 14.53 7.11
C VAL A 88 0.57 14.50 5.62
N GLY A 89 -0.22 13.85 4.79
CA GLY A 89 0.04 13.77 3.36
C GLY A 89 -0.85 12.73 2.71
N HIS A 90 -1.07 12.87 1.41
CA HIS A 90 -1.83 11.91 0.64
C HIS A 90 -1.44 11.99 -0.84
N GLY A 91 -1.68 10.91 -1.58
CA GLY A 91 -1.37 10.84 -3.00
C GLY A 91 -1.67 9.47 -3.60
N ASP A 92 -1.34 9.33 -4.88
CA ASP A 92 -1.55 8.13 -5.69
C ASP A 92 -0.29 7.82 -6.52
N GLU A 93 -0.37 6.87 -7.44
CA GLU A 93 0.72 6.48 -8.33
C GLU A 93 1.16 7.57 -9.32
N ASN A 94 0.35 8.60 -9.54
CA ASN A 94 0.65 9.72 -10.44
C ASN A 94 1.38 10.87 -9.74
N GLY A 95 1.36 10.90 -8.40
CA GLY A 95 1.99 11.93 -7.58
C GLY A 95 3.53 11.83 -7.49
N GLY A 96 4.11 10.71 -7.90
CA GLY A 96 5.55 10.46 -7.82
C GLY A 96 6.02 10.22 -6.38
N CYS A 97 6.79 11.16 -5.83
CA CYS A 97 7.34 11.04 -4.47
C CYS A 97 6.36 11.59 -3.42
N LEU A 98 5.62 10.70 -2.77
CA LEU A 98 4.76 11.04 -1.65
C LEU A 98 5.58 11.21 -0.37
N LYS A 99 5.42 12.35 0.31
CA LYS A 99 6.10 12.67 1.56
C LYS A 99 5.12 13.33 2.53
N PRO A 100 5.35 13.27 3.84
CA PRO A 100 4.59 14.05 4.80
C PRO A 100 4.83 15.56 4.60
N ASP A 101 3.94 16.37 5.15
CA ASP A 101 4.04 17.81 5.22
C ASP A 101 5.36 18.25 5.86
N GLU A 102 5.80 19.46 5.51
CA GLU A 102 7.11 19.98 5.94
C GLU A 102 7.27 19.94 7.47
N GLY A 103 8.37 19.33 7.92
CA GLY A 103 8.69 19.18 9.34
C GLY A 103 7.92 18.06 10.07
N ARG A 104 7.07 17.30 9.38
CA ARG A 104 6.34 16.16 9.96
C ARG A 104 6.93 14.83 9.52
N ALA A 105 6.64 13.81 10.32
CA ALA A 105 6.90 12.40 10.00
C ALA A 105 5.55 11.68 9.90
N PHE A 106 5.55 10.51 9.25
CA PHE A 106 4.41 9.61 9.25
C PHE A 106 4.78 8.32 10.00
N HIS A 107 3.80 7.73 10.65
CA HIS A 107 3.94 6.55 11.50
C HIS A 107 2.96 5.45 11.13
N SER A 108 1.91 5.78 10.38
CA SER A 108 1.03 4.84 9.71
C SER A 108 0.55 5.39 8.37
N TYR A 109 -0.04 4.51 7.57
CA TYR A 109 -0.68 4.85 6.32
C TYR A 109 -1.84 3.90 6.02
N GLN A 110 -2.75 4.33 5.15
CA GLN A 110 -3.87 3.54 4.70
C GLN A 110 -4.16 3.85 3.23
N VAL A 111 -4.68 2.86 2.50
CA VAL A 111 -5.26 3.07 1.18
C VAL A 111 -6.76 3.28 1.36
N TRP A 112 -7.27 4.41 0.91
CA TRP A 112 -8.70 4.74 0.95
C TRP A 112 -9.33 4.51 -0.42
N ASP A 113 -10.51 3.91 -0.43
CA ASP A 113 -11.40 3.92 -1.60
C ASP A 113 -12.20 5.23 -1.58
N LEU A 114 -12.09 6.03 -2.63
CA LEU A 114 -12.76 7.32 -2.75
C LEU A 114 -14.21 7.20 -3.26
N TRP A 115 -14.65 5.99 -3.65
CA TRP A 115 -16.00 5.74 -4.15
C TRP A 115 -16.93 5.06 -3.12
N GLU A 116 -16.40 4.70 -1.96
CA GLU A 116 -17.18 4.23 -0.79
C GLU A 116 -17.43 5.35 0.23
#